data_AF-A0A0G4MES6-F1
#
_entry.id   AF-A0A0G4MES6-F1
#
_cell.length_a   1.000
_cell.length_b   1.000
_cell.length_c   1.000
_cell.angle_alpha   90.00
_cell.angle_beta   90.00
_cell.angle_gamma   90.00
#
_symmetry.space_group_name_H-M   'P 1'
#
loop_
_entity.id
_entity.type
_entity.pdbx_description
1 polymer ?
#
loop_
_entity_poly.entity_id
_entity_poly.type
_entity_poly.pdbx_seq_one_letter_code
_entity_poly.pdbx_strand_id
1 'polypeptide(L)'
;MLALANQVYGLGMAGILRRLAVYPIEAVWPKTLPTLALNRTLINQDNKREKVNGWTLSRYRMFVWCGIIFTIYYWIPNQFFVGLRLFNWMTWIAPNNFNLATITGSYGGMGFNPISSWDPNASGIDAMTAPFFAQLQQYVMRVISGII
;
A
#
# COMPACT_ATOMS: atom_id res chain seq x y z
N MET A 1 3.94 21.75 -25.02
CA MET A 1 3.17 21.04 -26.07
C MET A 1 3.10 19.53 -25.79
N LEU A 2 4.22 18.79 -25.70
CA LEU A 2 4.19 17.33 -25.44
C LEU A 2 3.45 16.91 -24.17
N ALA A 3 3.69 17.60 -23.04
CA ALA A 3 3.03 17.28 -21.77
C ALA A 3 1.50 17.44 -21.84
N LEU A 4 1.03 18.48 -22.52
CA LEU A 4 -0.40 18.71 -22.75
C LEU A 4 -1.00 17.64 -23.67
N ALA A 5 -0.31 17.29 -24.76
CA ALA A 5 -0.75 16.22 -25.65
C ALA A 5 -0.87 14.88 -24.92
N ASN A 6 0.07 14.54 -24.03
CA ASN A 6 0.02 13.33 -23.21
C ASN A 6 -1.17 13.31 -22.24
N GLN A 7 -1.45 14.43 -21.58
CA GLN A 7 -2.58 14.53 -20.64
C GLN A 7 -3.94 14.47 -21.36
N VAL A 8 -4.08 15.14 -22.50
CA VAL A 8 -5.31 15.10 -23.32
C VAL A 8 -5.54 13.70 -23.88
N TYR A 9 -4.48 13.04 -24.36
CA TYR A 9 -4.56 11.66 -24.82
C TYR A 9 -4.98 10.70 -23.70
N GLY A 10 -4.35 10.82 -22.51
CA GLY A 10 -4.69 10.01 -21.35
C GLY A 10 -6.14 10.21 -20.88
N LEU A 11 -6.61 11.46 -20.79
CA LEU A 11 -7.99 11.78 -20.41
C LEU A 11 -9.00 11.32 -21.48
N GLY A 12 -8.67 11.47 -22.77
CA GLY A 12 -9.49 10.99 -23.88
C GLY A 12 -9.65 9.47 -23.88
N MET A 13 -8.55 8.74 -23.65
CA MET A 13 -8.57 7.28 -23.58
C MET A 13 -9.31 6.78 -22.33
N ALA A 14 -9.16 7.45 -21.19
CA ALA A 14 -9.93 7.16 -19.98
C ALA A 14 -11.45 7.33 -20.21
N GLY A 15 -11.86 8.32 -21.01
CA GLY A 15 -13.27 8.53 -21.39
C GLY A 15 -13.86 7.36 -22.17
N ILE A 16 -13.11 6.80 -23.13
CA ILE A 16 -13.53 5.64 -23.93
C ILE A 16 -13.61 4.37 -23.06
N LEU A 17 -12.62 4.17 -22.19
CA LEU A 17 -12.54 3.01 -21.29
C LEU A 17 -13.55 3.06 -20.13
N ARG A 18 -14.20 4.20 -19.88
CA ARG A 18 -15.21 4.35 -18.82
C ARG A 18 -16.27 3.25 -18.88
N ARG A 19 -16.70 2.84 -20.08
CA ARG A 19 -17.74 1.80 -20.21
C ARG A 19 -17.28 0.43 -19.69
N LEU A 20 -16.00 0.11 -19.84
CA LEU A 20 -15.40 -1.17 -19.48
C LEU A 20 -14.85 -1.18 -18.04
N ALA A 21 -14.39 -0.03 -17.54
CA ALA A 21 -13.73 0.08 -16.24
C ALA A 21 -14.64 0.57 -15.11
N VAL A 22 -15.69 1.36 -15.40
CA VAL A 22 -16.49 2.04 -14.36
C VAL A 22 -17.88 1.42 -14.17
N TYR A 23 -18.56 1.00 -15.24
CA TYR A 23 -19.90 0.42 -15.11
C TYR A 23 -19.97 -1.03 -14.57
N PRO A 24 -18.99 -1.93 -14.82
CA PRO A 24 -19.06 -3.27 -14.24
C PRO A 24 -18.73 -3.25 -12.75
N ILE A 25 -19.66 -3.75 -11.93
CA ILE A 25 -19.53 -3.82 -10.46
C ILE A 25 -18.37 -4.76 -10.05
N GLU A 26 -18.04 -5.74 -10.89
CA GLU A 26 -16.99 -6.72 -10.66
C GLU A 26 -15.57 -6.17 -10.92
N ALA A 27 -15.43 -5.02 -11.60
CA ALA A 27 -14.14 -4.45 -11.97
C ALA A 27 -13.54 -3.49 -10.91
N VAL A 28 -14.14 -3.42 -9.71
CA VAL A 28 -13.66 -2.52 -8.66
C VAL A 28 -12.35 -3.05 -8.09
N TRP A 29 -11.26 -2.34 -8.36
CA TRP A 29 -9.96 -2.67 -7.78
C TRP A 29 -9.90 -2.22 -6.30
N PRO A 30 -9.51 -3.09 -5.35
CA PRO A 30 -9.51 -2.78 -3.91
C PRO A 30 -8.73 -1.53 -3.52
N LYS A 31 -7.65 -1.20 -4.24
CA LYS A 31 -6.83 0.00 -4.00
C LYS A 31 -7.62 1.31 -4.10
N THR A 32 -8.77 1.32 -4.79
CA THR A 32 -9.61 2.51 -4.94
C THR A 32 -10.57 2.73 -3.76
N LEU A 33 -10.82 1.69 -2.94
CA LEU A 33 -11.76 1.72 -1.83
C LEU A 33 -11.38 2.74 -0.74
N PRO A 34 -10.11 2.87 -0.30
CA PRO A 34 -9.74 3.87 0.70
C PRO A 34 -10.00 5.31 0.23
N THR A 35 -9.68 5.62 -1.03
CA THR A 35 -9.92 6.94 -1.62
C THR A 35 -11.42 7.22 -1.77
N LEU A 36 -12.21 6.23 -2.15
CA LEU A 36 -13.67 6.34 -2.20
C LEU A 36 -14.27 6.55 -0.80
N ALA A 37 -13.79 5.82 0.20
CA ALA A 37 -14.20 5.98 1.59
C ALA A 37 -13.88 7.38 2.10
N LEU A 38 -12.67 7.88 1.83
CA LEU A 38 -12.24 9.25 2.17
C LEU A 38 -13.11 10.31 1.50
N ASN A 39 -13.34 10.22 0.19
CA ASN A 39 -14.19 11.19 -0.50
C ASN A 39 -15.63 11.16 0.03
N ARG A 40 -16.15 9.97 0.35
CA ARG A 40 -17.45 9.82 1.00
C ARG A 40 -17.49 10.44 2.39
N THR A 41 -16.42 10.37 3.19
CA THR A 41 -16.39 11.02 4.52
C THR A 41 -16.28 12.55 4.43
N LEU A 42 -15.63 13.08 3.39
CA LEU A 42 -15.47 14.52 3.18
C LEU A 42 -16.70 15.20 2.56
N ILE A 43 -17.34 14.54 1.59
CA ILE A 43 -18.47 15.11 0.83
C ILE A 43 -19.79 14.94 1.59
N ASN A 44 -20.02 13.79 2.23
CA ASN A 44 -21.28 13.54 2.92
C ASN A 44 -21.25 14.14 4.34
N GLN A 45 -21.87 15.30 4.48
CA GLN A 45 -22.09 15.97 5.78
C GLN A 45 -23.10 15.22 6.67
N ASP A 46 -23.85 14.26 6.11
CA ASP A 46 -24.94 13.54 6.80
C ASP A 46 -24.49 12.38 7.70
N ASN A 47 -23.19 12.22 7.94
CA ASN A 47 -22.65 11.23 8.88
C ASN A 47 -22.83 11.63 10.37
N LYS A 48 -23.94 12.30 10.70
CA LYS A 48 -24.30 12.64 12.08
C LYS A 48 -24.82 11.39 12.78
N ARG A 49 -23.92 10.73 13.53
CA ARG A 49 -24.22 9.72 14.57
C ARG A 49 -24.68 8.34 14.07
N GLU A 50 -23.99 7.77 13.09
CA GLU A 50 -24.07 6.31 12.94
C GLU A 50 -23.54 5.64 14.21
N LYS A 51 -24.39 4.84 14.87
CA LYS A 51 -24.00 4.01 16.01
C LYS A 51 -23.21 2.81 15.47
N VAL A 52 -21.89 2.88 15.56
CA VAL A 52 -21.04 1.70 15.34
C VAL A 52 -20.80 1.08 16.71
N ASN A 53 -21.34 -0.12 16.92
CA ASN A 53 -21.07 -0.95 18.11
C ASN A 53 -21.34 -0.25 19.47
N GLY A 54 -22.41 0.56 19.55
CA GLY A 54 -22.81 1.28 20.77
C GLY A 54 -22.14 2.65 20.98
N TRP A 55 -21.14 3.00 20.16
CA TRP A 55 -20.43 4.28 20.23
C TRP A 55 -20.93 5.22 19.13
N THR A 56 -21.12 6.51 19.46
CA THR A 56 -21.55 7.54 18.51
C THR A 56 -20.36 8.42 18.12
N LEU A 57 -19.46 7.89 17.29
CA LEU A 57 -18.34 8.68 16.77
C LEU A 57 -18.63 9.14 15.34
N SER A 58 -18.52 10.45 15.11
CA SER A 58 -18.61 11.00 13.76
C SER A 58 -17.47 10.46 12.90
N ARG A 59 -17.79 9.97 11.69
CA ARG A 59 -16.81 9.46 10.72
C ARG A 59 -15.69 10.47 10.42
N TYR A 60 -16.00 11.77 10.47
CA TYR A 60 -15.02 12.84 10.29
C TYR A 60 -14.00 12.90 11.44
N ARG A 61 -14.44 12.70 12.69
CA ARG A 61 -13.53 12.68 13.86
C ARG A 61 -12.61 11.47 13.81
N MET A 62 -13.14 10.28 13.47
CA MET A 62 -12.33 9.08 13.23
C MET A 62 -11.25 9.35 12.18
N PHE A 63 -11.63 9.96 11.04
CA PHE A 63 -10.70 10.27 9.98
C PHE A 63 -9.54 11.16 10.45
N VAL A 64 -9.83 12.23 11.19
CA VAL A 64 -8.80 13.14 11.72
C VAL A 64 -7.89 12.43 12.73
N TRP A 65 -8.45 11.66 13.67
CA TRP A 65 -7.67 10.89 14.64
C TRP A 65 -6.76 9.86 13.97
N CYS A 66 -7.29 9.07 13.03
CA CYS A 66 -6.50 8.11 12.26
C CYS A 66 -5.41 8.80 11.44
N GLY A 67 -5.72 9.96 10.84
CA GLY A 67 -4.74 10.77 10.10
C GLY A 67 -3.56 11.19 10.98
N ILE A 68 -3.83 11.74 12.17
CA ILE A 68 -2.79 12.15 13.12
C ILE A 68 -1.95 10.94 13.57
N ILE A 69 -2.59 9.83 13.94
CA ILE A 69 -1.90 8.61 14.36
C ILE A 69 -1.00 8.09 13.24
N PHE A 70 -1.49 8.05 12.00
CA PHE A 70 -0.73 7.57 10.86
C PHE A 70 0.42 8.51 10.48
N THR A 71 0.22 9.83 10.60
CA THR A 71 1.30 10.82 10.44
C THR A 71 2.40 10.59 11.47
N ILE A 72 2.06 10.42 12.75
CA ILE A 72 3.04 10.14 13.81
C ILE A 72 3.74 8.79 13.55
N TYR A 73 2.97 7.76 13.20
CA TYR A 73 3.48 6.42 12.93
C TYR A 73 4.43 6.35 11.74
N TYR A 74 4.17 7.09 10.65
CA TYR A 74 5.08 7.13 9.49
C TYR A 74 6.24 8.12 9.68
N TRP A 75 6.01 9.24 10.37
CA TRP A 75 7.01 10.30 10.48
C TRP A 75 8.14 9.94 11.45
N ILE A 76 7.81 9.36 12.61
CA ILE A 76 8.80 9.00 13.63
C ILE A 76 9.86 8.00 13.11
N PRO A 77 9.50 6.82 12.57
CA PRO A 77 10.50 5.85 12.13
C PRO A 77 11.29 6.34 10.91
N ASN A 78 10.68 7.13 10.02
CA ASN A 78 11.37 7.62 8.83
C ASN A 78 12.44 8.68 9.12
N GLN A 79 12.24 9.52 10.15
CA GLN A 79 13.17 10.60 10.48
C GLN A 79 14.18 10.23 11.57
N PHE A 80 13.75 9.47 12.59
CA PHE A 80 14.58 9.22 13.78
C PHE A 80 15.20 7.82 13.84
N PHE A 81 14.63 6.84 13.13
CA PHE A 81 15.07 5.43 13.20
C PHE A 81 15.32 4.83 11.82
N VAL A 82 16.14 5.49 10.99
CA VAL A 82 16.56 4.99 9.67
C VAL A 82 17.15 3.57 9.75
N GLY A 83 17.80 3.22 10.87
CA GLY A 83 18.31 1.86 11.14
C GLY A 83 17.23 0.79 11.34
N LEU A 84 16.07 1.11 11.94
CA LEU A 84 14.94 0.18 12.04
C LEU A 84 14.24 -0.02 10.70
N ARG A 85 14.20 1.03 9.86
CA ARG A 85 13.60 0.94 8.51
C ARG A 85 14.31 -0.10 7.64
N LEU A 86 15.63 -0.22 7.76
CA LEU A 86 16.46 -1.16 6.99
C LEU A 86 16.72 -2.47 7.76
N PHE A 87 16.15 -2.61 8.95
CA PHE A 87 16.43 -3.75 9.80
C PHE A 87 15.83 -5.02 9.19
N ASN A 88 16.70 -5.93 8.79
CA ASN A 88 16.35 -7.28 8.41
C ASN A 88 17.04 -8.25 9.38
N TRP A 89 16.24 -8.98 10.16
CA TRP A 89 16.75 -9.82 11.25
C TRP A 89 17.67 -10.94 10.74
N MET A 90 17.47 -11.46 9.53
CA MET A 90 18.31 -12.53 8.96
C MET A 90 19.68 -12.03 8.53
N THR A 91 19.74 -10.85 7.88
CA THR A 91 21.03 -10.25 7.52
C THR A 91 21.80 -9.73 8.73
N TRP A 92 21.12 -9.49 9.85
CA TRP A 92 21.76 -9.13 11.11
C TRP A 92 22.41 -10.32 11.84
N ILE A 93 21.81 -11.52 11.77
CA ILE A 93 22.37 -12.74 12.39
C ILE A 93 23.67 -13.19 11.70
N ALA A 94 23.72 -13.09 10.36
CA ALA A 94 24.91 -13.49 9.59
C ALA A 94 25.25 -12.42 8.52
N PRO A 95 25.88 -11.30 8.92
CA PRO A 95 26.11 -10.16 8.03
C PRO A 95 27.11 -10.44 6.91
N ASN A 96 27.99 -11.43 7.08
CA ASN A 96 29.03 -11.75 6.09
C ASN A 96 28.59 -12.82 5.07
N ASN A 97 27.37 -13.36 5.18
CA ASN A 97 26.91 -14.41 4.28
C ASN A 97 26.20 -13.80 3.05
N PHE A 98 26.93 -13.72 1.93
CA PHE A 98 26.43 -13.17 0.67
C PHE A 98 25.20 -13.93 0.13
N ASN A 99 25.17 -15.26 0.26
CA ASN A 99 24.04 -16.06 -0.21
C ASN A 99 22.78 -15.79 0.61
N LEU A 100 22.94 -15.65 1.94
CA LEU A 100 21.83 -15.28 2.82
C LEU A 100 21.33 -13.85 2.50
N ALA A 101 22.25 -12.89 2.32
CA ALA A 101 21.90 -11.51 2.02
C ALA A 101 21.19 -11.36 0.67
N THR A 102 21.60 -12.13 -0.35
CA THR A 102 20.97 -12.10 -1.68
C THR A 102 19.55 -12.65 -1.67
N ILE A 103 19.29 -13.73 -0.92
CA ILE A 103 17.96 -14.34 -0.86
C ILE A 103 17.02 -13.51 0.04
N THR A 104 17.53 -13.04 1.18
CA THR A 104 16.69 -12.50 2.26
C THR A 104 16.70 -10.98 2.36
N GLY A 105 17.62 -10.28 1.69
CA GLY A 105 17.81 -8.84 1.85
C GLY A 105 16.62 -7.99 1.40
N SER A 106 16.28 -6.96 2.19
CA SER A 106 15.21 -5.98 1.87
C SER A 106 15.62 -4.98 0.78
N TYR A 107 16.93 -4.67 0.66
CA TYR A 107 17.46 -3.75 -0.34
C TYR A 107 18.46 -4.50 -1.23
N GLY A 108 18.09 -4.73 -2.49
CA GLY A 108 18.93 -5.41 -3.48
C GLY A 108 18.94 -6.95 -3.41
N GLY A 109 18.20 -7.55 -2.47
CA GLY A 109 17.96 -9.00 -2.41
C GLY A 109 16.57 -9.39 -2.91
N MET A 110 16.30 -10.69 -2.99
CA MET A 110 15.01 -11.24 -3.45
C MET A 110 13.85 -11.04 -2.45
N GLY A 111 14.16 -10.60 -1.22
CA GLY A 111 13.16 -10.26 -0.21
C GLY A 111 12.39 -11.47 0.35
N PHE A 112 12.93 -12.68 0.24
CA PHE A 112 12.32 -13.87 0.83
C PHE A 112 12.59 -13.88 2.32
N ASN A 113 11.62 -13.40 3.10
CA ASN A 113 11.67 -13.46 4.56
C ASN A 113 10.47 -14.24 5.11
N PRO A 114 10.69 -15.38 5.83
CA PRO A 114 9.61 -16.13 6.47
C PRO A 114 8.91 -15.34 7.58
N ILE A 115 9.58 -14.37 8.20
CA ILE A 115 9.01 -13.48 9.22
C ILE A 115 9.38 -12.04 8.86
N SER A 116 8.43 -11.26 8.34
CA SER A 116 8.70 -9.87 8.00
C SER A 116 9.34 -9.17 9.20
N SER A 117 10.55 -8.65 8.98
CA SER A 117 11.11 -7.69 9.92
C SER A 117 10.16 -6.49 9.94
N TRP A 118 10.10 -5.76 11.05
CA TRP A 118 9.23 -4.59 11.28
C TRP A 118 9.29 -3.46 10.23
N ASP A 119 9.96 -3.69 9.10
CA ASP A 119 9.94 -2.92 7.87
C ASP A 119 8.59 -3.05 7.15
N PRO A 120 7.76 -1.99 7.12
CA PRO A 120 6.53 -1.94 6.35
C PRO A 120 6.75 -2.06 4.83
N ASN A 121 8.00 -1.96 4.35
CA ASN A 121 8.36 -2.08 2.93
C ASN A 121 8.71 -3.51 2.52
N ALA A 122 9.08 -4.38 3.46
CA ALA A 122 9.38 -5.80 3.17
C ALA A 122 8.12 -6.54 2.70
N SER A 123 6.97 -6.23 3.31
CA SER A 123 5.64 -6.55 2.78
C SER A 123 5.24 -5.46 1.80
N GLY A 124 5.85 -5.47 0.61
CA GLY A 124 5.80 -4.42 -0.40
C GLY A 124 4.61 -3.48 -0.30
N ILE A 125 4.89 -2.18 -0.10
CA ILE A 125 4.06 -0.96 0.04
C ILE A 125 2.54 -1.07 -0.18
N ASP A 126 2.08 -1.91 -1.11
CA ASP A 126 0.70 -2.23 -1.41
C ASP A 126 0.13 -3.47 -0.66
N ALA A 127 0.85 -4.13 0.24
CA ALA A 127 0.41 -5.38 0.90
C ALA A 127 -0.92 -5.25 1.63
N MET A 128 -1.19 -4.06 2.17
CA MET A 128 -2.44 -3.78 2.88
C MET A 128 -3.58 -3.30 1.98
N THR A 129 -3.28 -2.85 0.75
CA THR A 129 -4.26 -2.24 -0.17
C THR A 129 -4.50 -3.05 -1.44
N ALA A 130 -3.64 -4.01 -1.75
CA ALA A 130 -3.79 -4.91 -2.88
C ALA A 130 -4.47 -6.21 -2.46
N PRO A 131 -5.31 -6.79 -3.33
CA PRO A 131 -5.93 -8.07 -3.06
C PRO A 131 -4.89 -9.19 -2.95
N PHE A 132 -5.23 -10.23 -2.19
CA PHE A 132 -4.36 -11.39 -1.95
C PHE A 132 -3.85 -12.04 -3.25
N PHE A 133 -4.69 -12.18 -4.28
CA PHE A 133 -4.27 -12.78 -5.55
C PHE A 133 -3.16 -11.97 -6.25
N ALA A 134 -3.22 -10.64 -6.16
CA ALA A 134 -2.20 -9.77 -6.76
C ALA A 134 -0.88 -9.88 -5.97
N GLN A 135 -0.96 -9.96 -4.64
CA GLN A 135 0.21 -10.18 -3.80
C GLN A 135 0.84 -11.57 -4.02
N LEU A 136 0.02 -12.60 -4.17
CA LEU A 136 0.47 -13.95 -4.50
C LEU A 136 1.17 -13.98 -5.86
N GLN A 137 0.59 -13.34 -6.88
CA GLN A 137 1.21 -13.24 -8.20
C GLN A 137 2.57 -12.52 -8.13
N GLN A 138 2.67 -11.40 -7.41
CA GLN A 138 3.93 -10.69 -7.21
C GLN A 138 4.97 -11.57 -6.50
N TYR A 139 4.55 -12.33 -5.49
CA TYR A 139 5.41 -13.28 -4.80
C TYR A 139 5.89 -14.41 -5.72
N VAL A 140 4.98 -15.01 -6.51
CA VAL A 140 5.31 -16.05 -7.50
C VAL A 140 6.30 -15.52 -8.54
N MET A 141 6.11 -14.29 -9.03
CA MET A 141 7.05 -13.66 -9.97
C MET A 141 8.43 -13.44 -9.35
N ARG A 142 8.49 -13.06 -8.06
CA ARG A 142 9.76 -12.97 -7.32
C ARG A 142 10.46 -14.33 -7.20
N VAL A 143 9.70 -15.42 -7.02
CA VAL A 143 10.26 -16.78 -6.95
C VAL A 143 10.81 -17.19 -8.32
N ILE A 144 10.04 -16.96 -9.39
CA ILE A 144 10.45 -17.28 -10.76
C ILE A 144 11.70 -16.48 -11.16
N SER A 145 11.73 -15.19 -10.84
CA SER A 145 12.90 -14.33 -11.07
C SER A 145 14.13 -14.75 -10.28
N GLY A 146 13.99 -15.54 -9.21
CA GLY A 146 15.12 -16.09 -8.47
C GLY A 146 15.64 -17.42 -9.00
N ILE A 147 14.89 -18.07 -9.90
CA ILE A 147 15.24 -19.36 -10.51
C ILE A 147 15.91 -19.15 -11.88
N ILE A 148 15.59 -18.05 -12.58
CA ILE A 148 16.18 -17.65 -13.88
C ILE A 148 17.39 -16.75 -13.62
#